data_AF-A0A1V5X3Z8-F1
#
_entry.id   AF-A0A1V5X3Z8-F1
#
_cell.length_a   1.000
_cell.length_b   1.000
_cell.length_c   1.000
_cell.angle_alpha   90.00
_cell.angle_beta   90.00
_cell.angle_gamma   90.00
#
_symmetry.space_group_name_H-M   'P 1'
#
loop_
_entity.id
_entity.type
_entity.pdbx_description
1 polymer ?
#
loop_
_entity_poly.entity_id
_entity_poly.type
_entity_poly.pdbx_seq_one_letter_code
_entity_poly.pdbx_strand_id
1 'polypeptide(L)'
;MTSKRDHASILRVHLPFPSIFSHGLRDVMAWASLWLTMSCSSPAKPPSASPIELRRFSGPPDTALDVACSPTGLELCFDAIDNNCNGAIDEGCGVQTGIIQFSIAWSDPTADIDLIVMDPSGETARVHKTTRLGLVKDRDCPGMKNECQGQNTENVVLTHHEVPRGVFRVMIRCNALGQTSPPYRVQVGARVGQRSYATVLELEAMGAEKMMTFEL
;
A
#
# COMPACT_ATOMS: atom_id res chain seq x y z
N MET A 1 -20.07 45.08 27.43
CA MET A 1 -20.45 44.21 26.31
C MET A 1 -21.09 42.95 26.86
N THR A 2 -22.42 42.88 26.77
CA THR A 2 -23.28 41.82 27.27
C THR A 2 -23.36 40.68 26.25
N SER A 3 -22.97 39.46 26.64
CA SER A 3 -23.14 38.27 25.79
C SER A 3 -24.15 37.32 26.43
N LYS A 4 -25.34 37.25 25.83
CA LYS A 4 -26.43 36.31 26.14
C LYS A 4 -25.98 34.87 25.87
N ARG A 5 -26.36 33.95 26.77
CA ARG A 5 -26.37 32.51 26.54
C ARG A 5 -27.80 32.11 26.18
N ASP A 6 -27.99 31.52 25.01
CA ASP A 6 -29.26 30.92 24.62
C ASP A 6 -29.20 29.40 24.80
N HIS A 7 -30.18 28.91 25.56
CA HIS A 7 -30.46 27.50 25.86
C HIS A 7 -31.16 26.84 24.66
N ALA A 8 -30.65 25.70 24.20
CA ALA A 8 -31.35 24.82 23.27
C ALA A 8 -32.09 23.71 24.03
N SER A 9 -33.42 23.72 23.94
CA SER A 9 -34.32 22.72 24.51
C SER A 9 -34.33 21.43 23.68
N ILE A 10 -34.19 20.30 24.37
CA ILE A 10 -34.24 18.94 23.82
C ILE A 10 -35.71 18.50 23.73
N LEU A 11 -36.21 18.28 22.51
CA LEU A 11 -37.53 17.70 22.27
C LEU A 11 -37.43 16.17 22.32
N ARG A 12 -37.99 15.54 23.37
CA ARG A 12 -38.19 14.09 23.45
C ARG A 12 -39.51 13.72 22.77
N VAL A 13 -39.45 12.97 21.67
CA VAL A 13 -40.61 12.37 21.03
C VAL A 13 -40.87 11.01 21.68
N HIS A 14 -42.03 10.88 22.34
CA HIS A 14 -42.57 9.61 22.84
C HIS A 14 -43.30 8.89 21.69
N LEU A 15 -42.92 7.64 21.39
CA LEU A 15 -43.70 6.75 20.54
C LEU A 15 -44.45 5.73 21.42
N PRO A 16 -45.74 5.44 21.16
CA PRO A 16 -46.50 4.48 21.94
C PRO A 16 -46.26 3.04 21.46
N PHE A 17 -46.08 2.15 22.43
CA PHE A 17 -46.18 0.70 22.29
C PHE A 17 -47.62 0.31 21.95
N PRO A 18 -47.88 -0.59 20.98
CA PRO A 18 -49.13 -1.31 20.92
C PRO A 18 -49.02 -2.63 21.66
N SER A 19 -49.99 -2.79 22.56
CA SER A 19 -50.24 -3.93 23.43
C SER A 19 -50.63 -5.20 22.67
N ILE A 20 -50.20 -6.30 23.28
CA ILE A 20 -50.51 -7.70 23.00
C ILE A 20 -52.03 -7.94 23.05
N PHE A 21 -52.59 -8.52 21.99
CA PHE A 21 -53.88 -9.21 22.04
C PHE A 21 -53.65 -10.72 22.03
N SER A 22 -54.21 -11.36 23.04
CA SER A 22 -54.32 -12.81 23.22
C SER A 22 -55.76 -13.27 22.92
N HIS A 23 -55.92 -14.59 22.80
CA HIS A 23 -57.15 -15.37 22.53
C HIS A 23 -57.44 -15.58 21.03
N GLY A 24 -57.63 -16.79 20.51
CA GLY A 24 -57.61 -18.10 21.13
C GLY A 24 -57.90 -19.22 20.11
N LEU A 25 -57.70 -20.44 20.58
CA LEU A 25 -58.42 -21.68 20.24
C LEU A 25 -58.45 -22.20 18.79
N ARG A 26 -57.70 -23.29 18.61
CA ARG A 26 -58.11 -24.58 18.01
C ARG A 26 -58.75 -24.53 16.63
N ASP A 27 -57.96 -24.92 15.63
CA ASP A 27 -58.44 -25.81 14.58
C ASP A 27 -57.36 -26.82 14.19
N VAL A 28 -57.72 -28.09 14.37
CA VAL A 28 -56.96 -29.27 13.95
C VAL A 28 -57.36 -29.52 12.50
N MET A 29 -56.53 -29.14 11.54
CA MET A 29 -56.63 -29.65 10.18
C MET A 29 -55.34 -30.37 9.81
N ALA A 30 -55.50 -31.64 9.47
CA ALA A 30 -54.46 -32.51 8.94
C ALA A 30 -54.02 -31.98 7.57
N TRP A 31 -52.80 -31.44 7.50
CA TRP A 31 -52.15 -31.11 6.24
C TRP A 31 -51.36 -32.33 5.76
N ALA A 32 -51.82 -32.91 4.65
CA ALA A 32 -51.11 -33.93 3.91
C ALA A 32 -49.72 -33.40 3.51
N SER A 33 -48.68 -34.12 3.91
CA SER A 33 -47.28 -33.77 3.67
C SER A 33 -46.93 -33.96 2.20
N LEU A 34 -47.10 -32.92 1.39
CA LEU A 34 -46.51 -32.86 0.06
C LEU A 34 -45.04 -32.46 0.23
N TRP A 35 -44.15 -33.43 0.20
CA TRP A 35 -42.70 -33.22 0.23
C TRP A 35 -42.27 -32.57 -1.10
N LEU A 36 -42.35 -31.25 -1.17
CA LEU A 36 -41.59 -30.47 -2.14
C LEU A 36 -40.11 -30.66 -1.79
N THR A 37 -39.39 -31.41 -2.61
CA THR A 37 -37.93 -31.44 -2.57
C THR A 37 -37.42 -30.08 -3.02
N MET A 38 -37.38 -29.10 -2.11
CA MET A 38 -36.59 -27.89 -2.31
C MET A 38 -35.13 -28.33 -2.36
N SER A 39 -34.63 -28.50 -3.58
CA SER A 39 -33.20 -28.61 -3.83
C SER A 39 -32.58 -27.31 -3.34
N CYS A 40 -31.94 -27.34 -2.18
CA CYS A 40 -31.07 -26.26 -1.72
C CYS A 40 -29.91 -26.14 -2.71
N SER A 41 -30.09 -25.35 -3.76
CA SER A 41 -28.96 -24.84 -4.52
C SER A 41 -28.19 -23.93 -3.58
N SER A 42 -27.05 -24.40 -3.06
CA SER A 42 -26.14 -23.52 -2.34
C SER A 42 -25.83 -22.31 -3.23
N PRO A 43 -25.92 -21.07 -2.72
CA PRO A 43 -25.49 -19.92 -3.50
C PRO A 43 -24.03 -20.17 -3.93
N ALA A 44 -23.77 -20.07 -5.24
CA ALA A 44 -22.42 -20.22 -5.76
C ALA A 44 -21.50 -19.27 -4.98
N LYS A 45 -20.42 -19.81 -4.39
CA LYS A 45 -19.39 -19.00 -3.72
C LYS A 45 -18.96 -17.93 -4.72
N PRO A 46 -19.08 -16.62 -4.40
CA PRO A 46 -18.65 -15.58 -5.32
C PRO A 46 -17.19 -15.86 -5.70
N PRO A 47 -16.82 -15.69 -6.99
CA PRO A 47 -15.46 -15.93 -7.43
C PRO A 47 -14.51 -15.12 -6.53
N SER A 48 -13.61 -15.82 -5.85
CA SER A 48 -12.55 -15.18 -5.07
C SER A 48 -11.75 -14.30 -6.02
N ALA A 49 -11.65 -12.99 -5.72
CA ALA A 49 -10.77 -12.11 -6.46
C ALA A 49 -9.35 -12.72 -6.48
N SER A 50 -8.69 -12.71 -7.64
CA SER A 50 -7.32 -13.22 -7.76
C SER A 50 -6.39 -12.44 -6.81
N PRO A 51 -5.47 -13.12 -6.11
CA PRO A 51 -4.55 -12.46 -5.21
C PRO A 51 -3.71 -11.40 -5.96
N ILE A 52 -3.27 -10.37 -5.23
CA ILE A 52 -2.26 -9.43 -5.70
C ILE A 52 -0.90 -10.06 -5.41
N GLU A 53 -0.18 -10.43 -6.46
CA GLU A 53 1.12 -11.10 -6.35
C GLU A 53 2.03 -10.67 -7.51
N LEU A 54 3.34 -10.83 -7.31
CA LEU A 54 4.32 -10.58 -8.34
C LEU A 54 4.35 -11.78 -9.30
N ARG A 55 3.90 -11.57 -10.54
CA ARG A 55 3.88 -12.60 -11.59
C ARG A 55 5.21 -12.71 -12.31
N ARG A 56 5.87 -11.58 -12.56
CA ARG A 56 7.18 -11.53 -13.20
C ARG A 56 8.00 -10.35 -12.68
N PHE A 57 9.26 -10.63 -12.37
CA PHE A 57 10.29 -9.62 -12.16
C PHE A 57 11.27 -9.61 -13.34
N SER A 58 11.76 -8.43 -13.69
CA SER A 58 12.94 -8.27 -14.55
C SER A 58 13.76 -7.11 -14.01
N GLY A 59 15.08 -7.26 -13.95
CA GLY A 59 16.00 -6.22 -13.52
C GLY A 59 17.24 -6.14 -14.41
N PRO A 60 18.23 -5.32 -14.05
CA PRO A 60 19.55 -5.32 -14.66
C PRO A 60 20.23 -6.71 -14.57
N PRO A 61 21.27 -6.98 -15.37
CA PRO A 61 22.07 -8.19 -15.22
C PRO A 61 22.52 -8.41 -13.77
N ASP A 62 22.50 -9.66 -13.33
CA ASP A 62 22.90 -10.11 -11.98
C ASP A 62 22.10 -9.51 -10.81
N THR A 63 20.98 -8.84 -11.09
CA THR A 63 20.03 -8.38 -10.06
C THR A 63 19.09 -9.53 -9.69
N ALA A 64 19.27 -10.10 -8.51
CA ALA A 64 18.32 -11.02 -7.91
C ALA A 64 17.32 -10.24 -7.03
N LEU A 65 16.03 -10.55 -7.15
CA LEU A 65 15.01 -10.05 -6.25
C LEU A 65 14.72 -11.11 -5.19
N ASP A 66 15.14 -10.85 -3.96
CA ASP A 66 14.89 -11.74 -2.85
C ASP A 66 13.50 -11.49 -2.27
N VAL A 67 12.83 -12.57 -1.85
CA VAL A 67 11.69 -12.43 -0.93
C VAL A 67 12.29 -12.01 0.41
N ALA A 68 12.16 -10.73 0.72
CA ALA A 68 12.89 -10.10 1.80
C ALA A 68 12.05 -10.12 3.06
N CYS A 69 12.26 -11.16 3.87
CA CYS A 69 11.71 -11.23 5.20
C CYS A 69 12.56 -12.19 6.04
N SER A 70 13.53 -11.61 6.74
CA SER A 70 14.22 -12.25 7.85
C SER A 70 14.03 -11.33 9.05
N PRO A 71 13.18 -11.67 10.03
CA PRO A 71 12.81 -10.74 11.08
C PRO A 71 14.04 -10.42 11.93
N THR A 72 14.46 -9.15 11.94
CA THR A 72 15.61 -8.66 12.70
C THR A 72 15.21 -7.91 13.97
N GLY A 73 13.90 -7.65 14.17
CA GLY A 73 13.39 -6.99 15.35
C GLY A 73 12.22 -6.07 15.02
N LEU A 74 12.20 -4.89 15.67
CA LEU A 74 11.31 -3.79 15.30
C LEU A 74 11.78 -3.14 14.00
N GLU A 75 10.90 -2.34 13.40
CA GLU A 75 11.22 -1.58 12.19
C GLU A 75 12.39 -0.61 12.41
N LEU A 76 13.37 -0.66 11.51
CA LEU A 76 14.47 0.27 11.40
C LEU A 76 14.12 1.27 10.31
N CYS A 77 13.84 2.51 10.72
CA CYS A 77 13.36 3.50 9.78
C CYS A 77 14.37 3.89 8.72
N PHE A 78 13.84 4.07 7.51
CA PHE A 78 14.51 4.60 6.33
C PHE A 78 15.61 3.68 5.80
N ASP A 79 15.45 2.37 5.97
CA ASP A 79 16.33 1.35 5.39
C ASP A 79 15.72 0.66 4.16
N ALA A 80 14.44 0.94 3.84
CA ALA A 80 13.71 0.33 2.74
C ALA A 80 13.57 -1.21 2.84
N ILE A 81 13.59 -1.76 4.05
CA ILE A 81 13.43 -3.20 4.35
C ILE A 81 12.25 -3.37 5.31
N ASP A 82 11.47 -4.44 5.14
CA ASP A 82 10.48 -4.88 6.13
C ASP A 82 11.20 -5.69 7.23
N ASN A 83 11.67 -5.03 8.29
CA ASN A 83 12.53 -5.67 9.30
C ASN A 83 11.77 -6.61 10.23
N ASN A 84 10.46 -6.41 10.36
CA ASN A 84 9.60 -7.19 11.26
C ASN A 84 8.65 -8.15 10.54
N CYS A 85 8.79 -8.27 9.21
CA CYS A 85 8.10 -9.24 8.37
C CYS A 85 6.56 -9.13 8.37
N ASN A 86 6.02 -7.93 8.59
CA ASN A 86 4.57 -7.73 8.56
C ASN A 86 4.05 -7.36 7.16
N GLY A 87 4.96 -7.26 6.19
CA GLY A 87 4.70 -6.92 4.81
C GLY A 87 4.71 -5.42 4.52
N ALA A 88 4.73 -4.54 5.53
CA ALA A 88 4.93 -3.12 5.34
C ALA A 88 6.43 -2.79 5.40
N ILE A 89 6.82 -1.75 4.66
CA ILE A 89 8.19 -1.27 4.63
C ILE A 89 8.19 0.11 5.30
N ASP A 90 9.09 0.29 6.26
CA ASP A 90 9.29 1.54 7.00
C ASP A 90 8.01 2.04 7.71
N GLU A 91 7.14 1.16 8.23
CA GLU A 91 5.94 1.61 8.91
C GLU A 91 6.24 2.27 10.27
N GLY A 92 5.46 3.31 10.58
CA GLY A 92 5.71 4.12 11.78
C GLY A 92 6.85 5.14 11.63
N CYS A 93 7.53 5.18 10.49
CA CYS A 93 8.64 6.09 10.21
C CYS A 93 8.23 7.44 9.60
N GLY A 94 6.93 7.72 9.52
CA GLY A 94 6.42 8.95 8.90
C GLY A 94 6.49 8.94 7.37
N VAL A 95 6.61 7.76 6.76
CA VAL A 95 6.33 7.50 5.35
C VAL A 95 5.02 6.75 5.21
N GLN A 96 4.33 6.93 4.09
CA GLN A 96 3.10 6.18 3.79
C GLN A 96 3.43 4.74 3.38
N THR A 97 2.58 3.82 3.80
CA THR A 97 2.65 2.41 3.40
C THR A 97 1.38 2.01 2.66
N GLY A 98 1.51 1.06 1.74
CA GLY A 98 0.39 0.57 0.93
C GLY A 98 0.73 -0.77 0.32
N ILE A 99 -0.29 -1.52 -0.14
CA ILE A 99 -0.12 -2.89 -0.62
C ILE A 99 0.74 -3.00 -1.88
N ILE A 100 0.88 -1.90 -2.63
CA ILE A 100 1.96 -1.69 -3.59
C ILE A 100 2.80 -0.52 -3.08
N GLN A 101 4.07 -0.79 -2.80
CA GLN A 101 5.02 0.20 -2.31
C GLN A 101 6.40 -0.10 -2.92
N PHE A 102 7.13 0.94 -3.28
CA PHE A 102 8.53 0.88 -3.69
C PHE A 102 9.28 1.90 -2.85
N SER A 103 10.33 1.47 -2.16
CA SER A 103 11.17 2.32 -1.32
C SER A 103 12.63 2.13 -1.71
N ILE A 104 13.44 3.18 -1.59
CA ILE A 104 14.89 3.09 -1.68
C ILE A 104 15.56 3.77 -0.50
N ALA A 105 16.76 3.32 -0.15
CA ALA A 105 17.61 3.94 0.85
C ALA A 105 19.10 3.84 0.48
N TRP A 106 19.91 4.82 0.88
CA TRP A 106 21.36 4.85 0.65
C TRP A 106 22.12 5.59 1.75
N SER A 107 23.41 5.28 1.90
CA SER A 107 24.20 5.77 3.04
C SER A 107 24.86 7.14 2.85
N ASP A 108 25.13 7.58 1.62
CA ASP A 108 25.80 8.87 1.38
C ASP A 108 24.79 10.04 1.43
N PRO A 109 24.82 10.91 2.47
CA PRO A 109 23.86 12.00 2.65
C PRO A 109 24.03 13.17 1.68
N THR A 110 25.08 13.14 0.86
CA THR A 110 25.34 14.15 -0.15
C THR A 110 25.04 13.66 -1.56
N ALA A 111 24.77 12.36 -1.73
CA ALA A 111 24.30 11.81 -3.00
C ALA A 111 22.81 12.10 -3.18
N ASP A 112 22.42 12.37 -4.43
CA ASP A 112 21.03 12.57 -4.85
C ASP A 112 20.65 11.37 -5.73
N ILE A 113 19.84 10.46 -5.17
CA ILE A 113 19.43 9.21 -5.81
C ILE A 113 17.90 9.20 -5.90
N ASP A 114 17.41 9.21 -7.14
CA ASP A 114 15.99 9.24 -7.44
C ASP A 114 15.41 7.83 -7.64
N LEU A 115 14.24 7.63 -7.06
CA LEU A 115 13.27 6.59 -7.33
C LEU A 115 12.17 7.13 -8.25
N ILE A 116 12.18 6.66 -9.49
CA ILE A 116 11.21 7.03 -10.52
C ILE A 116 10.33 5.80 -10.79
N VAL A 117 9.07 5.86 -10.38
CA VAL A 117 8.12 4.77 -10.58
C VAL A 117 7.02 5.18 -11.54
N MET A 118 6.81 4.34 -12.55
CA MET A 118 5.76 4.49 -13.55
C MET A 118 4.73 3.40 -13.36
N ASP A 119 3.45 3.79 -13.31
CA ASP A 119 2.34 2.85 -13.20
C ASP A 119 2.05 2.11 -14.53
N PRO A 120 1.20 1.07 -14.53
CA PRO A 120 0.87 0.32 -15.74
C PRO A 120 0.26 1.14 -16.89
N SER A 121 -0.27 2.34 -16.61
CA SER A 121 -0.76 3.24 -17.66
C SER A 121 0.33 4.09 -18.32
N GLY A 122 1.54 4.07 -17.76
CA GLY A 122 2.67 4.87 -18.23
C GLY A 122 2.79 6.23 -17.53
N GLU A 123 1.99 6.51 -16.50
CA GLU A 123 2.13 7.75 -15.73
C GLU A 123 3.15 7.59 -14.60
N THR A 124 4.04 8.56 -14.45
CA THR A 124 5.08 8.58 -13.41
C THR A 124 4.57 9.24 -12.13
N ALA A 125 4.83 8.61 -10.98
CA ALA A 125 4.57 9.17 -9.67
C ALA A 125 5.37 10.46 -9.46
N ARG A 126 4.74 11.50 -8.91
CA ARG A 126 5.37 12.80 -8.63
C ARG A 126 4.95 13.29 -7.25
N VAL A 127 5.82 14.07 -6.63
CA VAL A 127 5.48 14.76 -5.39
C VAL A 127 4.29 15.69 -5.63
N HIS A 128 3.34 15.73 -4.69
CA HIS A 128 2.12 16.52 -4.74
C HIS A 128 1.16 16.21 -5.91
N LYS A 129 1.39 15.15 -6.69
CA LYS A 129 0.49 14.74 -7.76
C LYS A 129 0.31 13.22 -7.79
N THR A 130 -0.91 12.79 -7.55
CA THR A 130 -1.34 11.39 -7.70
C THR A 130 -1.55 11.07 -9.18
N THR A 131 -1.08 9.90 -9.64
CA THR A 131 -1.37 9.41 -10.99
C THR A 131 -2.84 9.01 -11.13
N ARG A 132 -3.33 8.83 -12.35
CA ARG A 132 -4.69 8.36 -12.61
C ARG A 132 -5.00 7.01 -11.96
N LEU A 133 -3.99 6.17 -11.74
CA LEU A 133 -4.13 4.88 -11.08
C LEU A 133 -3.88 4.94 -9.56
N GLY A 134 -3.62 6.12 -8.99
CA GLY A 134 -3.48 6.29 -7.54
C GLY A 134 -2.05 6.18 -7.01
N LEU A 135 -1.04 6.16 -7.87
CA LEU A 135 0.36 6.09 -7.47
C LEU A 135 0.83 7.47 -7.00
N VAL A 136 1.50 7.54 -5.86
CA VAL A 136 1.96 8.79 -5.21
C VAL A 136 3.42 8.66 -4.82
N LYS A 137 4.22 9.68 -5.11
CA LYS A 137 5.57 9.82 -4.54
C LYS A 137 5.45 10.54 -3.20
N ASP A 138 5.47 9.74 -2.14
CA ASP A 138 5.28 10.16 -0.75
C ASP A 138 6.56 10.74 -0.16
N ARG A 139 7.71 10.21 -0.56
CA ARG A 139 9.01 10.74 -0.17
C ARG A 139 9.95 10.87 -1.36
N ASP A 140 10.62 12.01 -1.42
CA ASP A 140 11.59 12.42 -2.44
C ASP A 140 12.72 13.14 -1.71
N CYS A 141 13.81 12.46 -1.38
CA CYS A 141 14.92 13.02 -0.62
C CYS A 141 16.22 12.88 -1.37
N PRO A 142 17.06 13.91 -1.41
CA PRO A 142 16.96 15.19 -0.70
C PRO A 142 16.00 16.24 -1.31
N GLY A 143 15.28 15.93 -2.39
CA GLY A 143 14.42 16.87 -3.13
C GLY A 143 13.43 17.68 -2.27
N MET A 144 12.78 17.03 -1.30
CA MET A 144 11.82 17.61 -0.35
C MET A 144 12.45 18.13 0.95
N LYS A 145 13.75 18.42 0.98
CA LYS A 145 14.53 19.11 2.04
C LYS A 145 13.95 19.03 3.47
N ASN A 146 12.98 19.88 3.80
CA ASN A 146 12.38 19.99 5.14
C ASN A 146 11.67 18.70 5.61
N GLU A 147 11.08 17.96 4.67
CA GLU A 147 10.37 16.71 4.98
C GLU A 147 11.33 15.53 5.12
N CYS A 148 12.56 15.66 4.61
CA CYS A 148 13.56 14.61 4.64
C CYS A 148 14.18 14.38 6.01
N GLN A 149 14.22 15.38 6.90
CA GLN A 149 14.79 15.24 8.25
C GLN A 149 16.20 14.62 8.26
N GLY A 150 17.00 14.91 7.23
CA GLY A 150 18.35 14.36 7.04
C GLY A 150 18.42 12.88 6.63
N GLN A 151 17.28 12.29 6.22
CA GLN A 151 17.20 10.91 5.77
C GLN A 151 17.40 10.80 4.26
N ASN A 152 18.00 9.68 3.85
CA ASN A 152 18.29 9.34 2.46
C ASN A 152 17.36 8.22 2.02
N THR A 153 16.10 8.57 1.78
CA THR A 153 15.08 7.61 1.38
C THR A 153 14.10 8.23 0.42
N GLU A 154 13.60 7.43 -0.52
CA GLU A 154 12.47 7.80 -1.34
C GLU A 154 11.43 6.72 -1.34
N ASN A 155 10.16 7.11 -1.36
CA ASN A 155 9.04 6.19 -1.19
C ASN A 155 7.93 6.53 -2.18
N VAL A 156 7.47 5.51 -2.89
CA VAL A 156 6.32 5.57 -3.80
C VAL A 156 5.30 4.51 -3.38
N VAL A 157 4.05 4.92 -3.23
CA VAL A 157 2.97 4.07 -2.75
C VAL A 157 1.73 4.17 -3.64
N LEU A 158 1.02 3.06 -3.79
CA LEU A 158 -0.33 3.06 -4.36
C LEU A 158 -1.35 3.32 -3.25
N THR A 159 -2.05 4.44 -3.34
CA THR A 159 -3.03 4.89 -2.33
C THR A 159 -4.46 4.44 -2.65
N HIS A 160 -4.71 3.91 -3.86
CA HIS A 160 -6.03 3.47 -4.29
C HIS A 160 -6.30 2.01 -3.92
N HIS A 161 -7.56 1.66 -3.64
CA HIS A 161 -7.95 0.32 -3.21
C HIS A 161 -7.94 -0.72 -4.35
N GLU A 162 -8.21 -0.30 -5.58
CA GLU A 162 -8.07 -1.17 -6.75
C GLU A 162 -6.61 -1.18 -7.24
N VAL A 163 -5.96 -2.34 -7.14
CA VAL A 163 -4.59 -2.52 -7.63
C VAL A 163 -4.60 -2.74 -9.14
N PRO A 164 -3.97 -1.86 -9.94
CA PRO A 164 -3.94 -2.04 -11.38
C PRO A 164 -3.06 -3.24 -11.74
N ARG A 165 -3.57 -4.07 -12.66
CA ARG A 165 -2.79 -5.15 -13.27
C ARG A 165 -1.89 -4.61 -14.37
N GLY A 166 -0.77 -5.29 -14.61
CA GLY A 166 0.22 -4.90 -15.61
C GLY A 166 1.57 -4.59 -15.01
N VAL A 167 2.37 -3.82 -15.74
CA VAL A 167 3.80 -3.64 -15.45
C VAL A 167 4.06 -2.28 -14.81
N PHE A 168 4.52 -2.31 -13.57
CA PHE A 168 5.17 -1.16 -12.95
C PHE A 168 6.62 -1.11 -13.41
N ARG A 169 7.11 0.09 -13.76
CA ARG A 169 8.52 0.33 -14.09
C ARG A 169 9.14 1.13 -12.96
N VAL A 170 10.21 0.60 -12.38
CA VAL A 170 10.90 1.16 -11.21
C VAL A 170 12.32 1.47 -11.65
N MET A 171 12.65 2.75 -11.76
CA MET A 171 13.96 3.22 -12.18
C MET A 171 14.65 3.93 -11.03
N ILE A 172 15.90 3.55 -10.78
CA ILE A 172 16.78 4.20 -9.83
C ILE A 172 17.79 4.99 -10.65
N ARG A 173 17.95 6.28 -10.35
CA ARG A 173 18.90 7.17 -11.05
C ARG A 173 19.79 7.91 -10.06
N CYS A 174 21.09 7.99 -10.34
CA CYS A 174 21.98 8.91 -9.63
C CYS A 174 21.94 10.30 -10.30
N ASN A 175 21.35 11.30 -9.65
CA ASN A 175 21.29 12.67 -10.14
C ASN A 175 22.52 13.50 -9.75
N ALA A 176 23.06 13.26 -8.55
CA ALA A 176 24.28 13.89 -8.08
C ALA A 176 25.14 12.89 -7.32
N LEU A 177 26.45 12.96 -7.56
CA LEU A 177 27.45 12.23 -6.79
C LEU A 177 27.56 12.85 -5.39
N GLY A 178 27.65 12.00 -4.39
CA GLY A 178 28.04 12.38 -3.04
C GLY A 178 29.55 12.50 -2.87
N GLN A 179 29.99 12.58 -1.62
CA GLN A 179 31.41 12.67 -1.25
C GLN A 179 32.13 11.32 -1.30
N THR A 180 31.39 10.22 -1.22
CA THR A 180 31.95 8.86 -1.31
C THR A 180 32.20 8.52 -2.78
N SER A 181 33.31 7.85 -3.09
CA SER A 181 33.54 7.33 -4.44
C SER A 181 32.57 6.18 -4.76
N PRO A 182 32.06 6.08 -6.01
CA PRO A 182 31.27 4.94 -6.47
C PRO A 182 31.97 3.57 -6.26
N PRO A 183 31.20 2.46 -6.22
CA PRO A 183 29.75 2.39 -6.45
C PRO A 183 28.91 2.86 -5.26
N TYR A 184 27.84 3.60 -5.51
CA TYR A 184 26.81 3.84 -4.49
C TYR A 184 25.89 2.63 -4.40
N ARG A 185 25.84 2.04 -3.22
CA ARG A 185 24.90 0.96 -2.90
C ARG A 185 23.56 1.54 -2.51
N VAL A 186 22.53 1.12 -3.24
CA VAL A 186 21.14 1.53 -3.03
C VAL A 186 20.35 0.30 -2.63
N GLN A 187 19.84 0.30 -1.40
CA GLN A 187 18.88 -0.68 -0.93
C GLN A 187 17.54 -0.37 -1.60
N VAL A 188 16.92 -1.37 -2.22
CA VAL A 188 15.60 -1.24 -2.85
C VAL A 188 14.65 -2.20 -2.17
N GLY A 189 13.54 -1.68 -1.66
CA GLY A 189 12.42 -2.42 -1.13
C GLY A 189 11.22 -2.36 -2.06
N ALA A 190 10.49 -3.47 -2.19
CA ALA A 190 9.22 -3.50 -2.89
C ALA A 190 8.20 -4.33 -2.10
N ARG A 191 6.98 -3.82 -1.92
CA ARG A 191 5.84 -4.60 -1.44
C ARG A 191 4.88 -4.83 -2.61
N VAL A 192 4.48 -6.09 -2.78
CA VAL A 192 3.40 -6.48 -3.69
C VAL A 192 2.41 -7.37 -2.94
N GLY A 193 1.25 -6.81 -2.63
CA GLY A 193 0.21 -7.47 -1.85
C GLY A 193 0.68 -7.73 -0.41
N GLN A 194 0.86 -9.00 -0.08
CA GLN A 194 1.30 -9.46 1.25
C GLN A 194 2.79 -9.80 1.32
N ARG A 195 3.54 -9.63 0.22
CA ARG A 195 4.96 -9.97 0.16
C ARG A 195 5.82 -8.73 0.03
N SER A 196 6.88 -8.67 0.83
CA SER A 196 8.00 -7.76 0.70
C SER A 196 9.15 -8.44 -0.04
N TYR A 197 9.85 -7.64 -0.83
CA TYR A 197 10.99 -8.04 -1.65
C TYR A 197 12.09 -7.01 -1.49
N ALA A 198 13.34 -7.44 -1.68
CA ALA A 198 14.48 -6.53 -1.63
C ALA A 198 15.57 -6.92 -2.62
N THR A 199 16.37 -5.93 -2.99
CA THR A 199 17.63 -6.09 -3.71
C THR A 199 18.54 -4.92 -3.37
N VAL A 200 19.83 -5.07 -3.65
CA VAL A 200 20.79 -3.97 -3.64
C VAL A 200 21.23 -3.69 -5.08
N LEU A 201 21.27 -2.42 -5.47
CA LEU A 201 21.80 -1.97 -6.75
C LEU A 201 23.06 -1.13 -6.54
N GLU A 202 23.96 -1.18 -7.51
CA GLU A 202 25.17 -0.36 -7.54
C GLU A 202 25.10 0.67 -8.68
N LEU A 203 25.33 1.93 -8.35
CA LEU A 203 25.40 3.05 -9.29
C LEU A 203 26.85 3.56 -9.39
N GLU A 204 27.40 3.53 -10.60
CA GLU A 204 28.83 3.78 -10.85
C GLU A 204 29.17 5.24 -11.15
N ALA A 205 28.18 6.05 -11.54
CA ALA A 205 28.42 7.42 -11.98
C ALA A 205 27.15 8.28 -11.91
N MET A 206 27.34 9.59 -12.01
CA MET A 206 26.25 10.55 -12.24
C MET A 206 25.53 10.19 -13.55
N GLY A 207 24.20 10.20 -13.52
CA GLY A 207 23.35 9.80 -14.64
C GLY A 207 23.25 8.28 -14.84
N ALA A 208 23.88 7.47 -13.98
CA ALA A 208 23.66 6.02 -14.01
C ALA A 208 22.19 5.71 -13.69
N GLU A 209 21.61 4.80 -14.49
CA GLU A 209 20.23 4.34 -14.34
C GLU A 209 20.17 2.83 -14.23
N LYS A 210 19.30 2.34 -13.35
CA LYS A 210 18.97 0.92 -13.23
C LYS A 210 17.45 0.77 -13.25
N MET A 211 16.94 -0.02 -14.18
CA MET A 211 15.51 -0.24 -14.38
C MET A 211 15.12 -1.64 -13.93
N MET A 212 14.04 -1.74 -13.17
CA MET A 212 13.35 -2.98 -12.84
C MET A 212 11.89 -2.90 -13.27
N THR A 213 11.28 -4.06 -13.52
CA THR A 213 9.86 -4.17 -13.84
C THR A 213 9.19 -5.19 -12.95
N PHE A 214 8.00 -4.85 -12.46
CA PHE A 214 7.16 -5.70 -11.63
C PHE A 214 5.82 -5.91 -12.35
N GLU A 215 5.58 -7.12 -12.86
CA GLU A 215 4.30 -7.51 -13.48
C GLU A 215 3.38 -8.14 -12.44
N LEU A 216 2.18 -7.60 -12.28
CA LEU A 216 1.14 -8.03 -11.33
C LEU A 216 -0.10 -8.63 -12.01
#